data_AF-A0A2S5DBF8-F1
#
_entry.id   AF-A0A2S5DBF8-F1
#
_cell.length_a   1.000
_cell.length_b   1.000
_cell.length_c   1.000
_cell.angle_alpha   90.00
_cell.angle_beta   90.00
_cell.angle_gamma   90.00
#
_symmetry.space_group_name_H-M   'P 1'
#
loop_
_entity.id
_entity.type
_entity.pdbx_description
1 polymer ?
#
loop_
_entity_poly.entity_id
_entity_poly.type
_entity_poly.pdbx_seq_one_letter_code
_entity_poly.pdbx_strand_id
1 'polypeptide(L)'
;DVSLSGTAAFADKNAGTGKTVNVSGIAGNGADAGNYTLLNSTASTQANIAAKQITVSASGVNKVYDGSTAASAKLVSAGIVSGDDVSLSGTAAFADKNAGSGKTVSVT
;
A
#
# COMPACT_ATOMS: atom_id res chain seq x y z
N ASP A 1 -39.04 6.70 -16.18
CA ASP A 1 -37.60 6.77 -15.87
C ASP A 1 -36.84 5.51 -16.28
N VAL A 2 -35.57 5.68 -16.68
CA VAL A 2 -34.60 4.61 -16.95
C VAL A 2 -33.41 4.76 -15.99
N SER A 3 -32.95 3.67 -15.40
CA SER A 3 -31.71 3.61 -14.60
C SER A 3 -30.83 2.43 -15.02
N LEU A 4 -29.53 2.51 -14.73
CA LEU A 4 -28.57 1.45 -15.05
C LEU A 4 -28.01 0.81 -13.79
N SER A 5 -27.86 -0.51 -13.81
CA SER A 5 -27.15 -1.28 -12.80
C SER A 5 -25.96 -2.03 -13.42
N GLY A 6 -24.97 -2.40 -12.62
CA GLY A 6 -23.84 -3.23 -13.04
C GLY A 6 -22.85 -3.41 -11.90
N THR A 7 -21.93 -4.36 -12.05
CA THR A 7 -20.83 -4.58 -11.09
C THR A 7 -19.51 -4.18 -11.71
N ALA A 8 -18.67 -3.49 -10.94
CA ALA A 8 -17.34 -3.05 -11.37
C ALA A 8 -16.26 -3.68 -10.48
N ALA A 9 -15.18 -4.17 -11.08
CA ALA A 9 -14.03 -4.72 -10.38
C ALA A 9 -12.71 -4.32 -11.05
N PHE A 10 -11.69 -4.03 -10.25
CA PHE A 10 -10.32 -3.88 -10.77
C PHE A 10 -9.80 -5.21 -11.32
N ALA A 11 -8.99 -5.15 -12.37
CA ALA A 11 -8.38 -6.33 -12.98
C ALA A 11 -7.42 -7.07 -12.02
N ASP A 12 -6.84 -6.35 -11.05
CA ASP A 12 -6.02 -6.93 -9.98
C ASP A 12 -6.04 -6.01 -8.75
N LYS A 13 -5.55 -6.55 -7.62
CA LYS A 13 -5.58 -5.89 -6.30
C LYS A 13 -4.47 -4.86 -6.06
N ASN A 14 -3.47 -4.77 -6.93
CA ASN A 14 -2.22 -4.07 -6.62
C ASN A 14 -2.39 -2.56 -6.76
N ALA A 15 -1.70 -1.79 -5.92
CA ALA A 15 -1.71 -0.33 -6.02
C ALA A 15 -1.13 0.15 -7.36
N GLY A 16 -1.68 1.23 -7.91
CA GLY A 16 -1.25 1.78 -9.19
C GLY A 16 -2.21 2.83 -9.74
N THR A 17 -1.72 3.62 -10.68
CA THR A 17 -2.51 4.61 -11.43
C THR A 17 -3.00 4.02 -12.75
N GLY A 18 -4.17 4.45 -13.22
CA GLY A 18 -4.68 4.01 -14.52
C GLY A 18 -4.98 2.51 -14.58
N LYS A 19 -5.39 1.92 -13.47
CA LYS A 19 -5.71 0.49 -13.42
C LYS A 19 -7.04 0.21 -14.09
N THR A 20 -7.06 -0.82 -14.93
CA THR A 20 -8.27 -1.29 -15.60
C THR A 20 -9.33 -1.73 -14.59
N VAL A 21 -10.54 -1.22 -14.79
CA VAL A 21 -11.77 -1.62 -14.12
C VAL A 21 -12.69 -2.22 -15.17
N ASN A 22 -13.08 -3.48 -14.95
CA ASN A 22 -14.03 -4.18 -15.80
C ASN A 22 -15.43 -4.07 -15.21
N VAL A 23 -16.39 -3.69 -16.04
CA VAL A 23 -17.81 -3.61 -15.69
C VAL A 23 -18.54 -4.75 -16.38
N SER A 24 -19.36 -5.47 -15.63
CA SER A 24 -20.19 -6.57 -16.13
C SER A 24 -21.62 -6.48 -15.61
N GLY A 25 -22.52 -7.19 -16.28
CA GLY A 25 -23.93 -7.27 -15.89
C GLY A 25 -24.68 -5.96 -16.04
N ILE A 26 -24.30 -5.12 -17.02
CA ILE A 26 -25.01 -3.86 -17.27
C ILE A 26 -26.45 -4.18 -17.68
N ALA A 27 -27.41 -3.64 -16.95
CA ALA A 27 -28.83 -3.81 -17.21
C ALA A 27 -29.58 -2.48 -17.08
N GLY A 28 -30.57 -2.27 -17.96
CA GLY A 28 -31.54 -1.18 -17.85
C GLY A 28 -32.69 -1.56 -16.94
N ASN A 29 -33.09 -0.64 -16.07
CA ASN A 29 -34.15 -0.82 -15.08
C ASN A 29 -35.10 0.39 -15.09
N GLY A 30 -36.27 0.24 -14.48
CA GLY A 30 -37.29 1.29 -14.39
C GLY A 30 -38.41 1.13 -15.43
N ALA A 31 -39.47 1.93 -15.26
CA ALA A 31 -40.71 1.80 -16.03
C ALA A 31 -40.50 1.97 -17.54
N ASP A 32 -39.53 2.80 -17.95
CA ASP A 32 -39.28 3.09 -19.36
C ASP A 32 -38.16 2.23 -19.97
N ALA A 33 -37.49 1.36 -19.19
CA ALA A 33 -36.35 0.59 -19.68
C ALA A 33 -36.70 -0.33 -20.87
N GLY A 34 -37.93 -0.86 -20.90
CA GLY A 34 -38.41 -1.70 -21.99
C GLY A 34 -38.52 -0.99 -23.35
N ASN A 35 -38.45 0.34 -23.37
CA ASN A 35 -38.43 1.14 -24.61
C ASN A 35 -37.04 1.14 -25.28
N TYR A 36 -35.99 0.60 -24.64
CA TYR A 36 -34.61 0.67 -25.11
C TYR A 36 -33.98 -0.72 -25.17
N THR A 37 -33.11 -0.92 -26.15
CA THR A 37 -32.26 -2.11 -26.25
C THR A 37 -30.82 -1.76 -25.88
N LEU A 38 -30.23 -2.49 -24.93
CA LEU A 38 -28.82 -2.32 -24.61
C LEU A 38 -27.94 -2.97 -25.68
N LEU A 39 -26.99 -2.20 -26.22
CA LEU A 39 -26.02 -2.69 -27.20
C LEU A 39 -24.93 -3.57 -26.56
N ASN A 40 -24.59 -3.30 -25.30
CA ASN A 40 -23.54 -4.00 -24.55
C ASN A 40 -23.96 -4.18 -23.09
N SER A 41 -23.55 -5.30 -22.50
CA SER A 41 -23.74 -5.63 -21.07
C SER A 41 -22.45 -5.56 -20.26
N THR A 42 -21.36 -5.11 -20.90
CA THR A 42 -20.02 -4.96 -20.31
C THR A 42 -19.40 -3.64 -20.74
N ALA A 43 -18.47 -3.11 -19.95
CA ALA A 43 -17.67 -1.94 -20.27
C ALA A 43 -16.29 -2.02 -19.60
N SER A 44 -15.38 -1.13 -19.98
CA SER A 44 -14.07 -1.01 -19.34
C SER A 44 -13.73 0.47 -19.14
N THR A 45 -13.10 0.77 -18.00
CA THR A 45 -12.62 2.11 -17.66
C THR A 45 -11.33 2.00 -16.85
N GLN A 46 -10.78 3.13 -16.41
CA GLN A 46 -9.59 3.17 -15.57
C GLN A 46 -9.87 3.94 -14.28
N ALA A 47 -9.24 3.49 -13.19
CA ALA A 47 -9.22 4.20 -11.91
C ALA A 47 -7.90 3.94 -11.18
N ASN A 48 -7.65 4.66 -10.09
CA ASN A 48 -6.43 4.48 -9.30
C ASN A 48 -6.72 3.59 -8.08
N ILE A 49 -5.77 2.72 -7.73
CA ILE A 49 -5.68 2.13 -6.40
C ILE A 49 -4.52 2.81 -5.67
N ALA A 50 -4.83 3.59 -4.63
CA ALA A 50 -3.82 4.30 -3.86
C ALA A 50 -2.94 3.32 -3.07
N ALA A 51 -1.64 3.61 -2.99
CA ALA A 51 -0.72 2.86 -2.15
C ALA A 51 -1.08 3.05 -0.67
N LYS A 52 -1.05 1.95 0.09
CA LYS A 52 -1.28 2.01 1.54
C LYS A 52 -0.04 2.55 2.23
N GLN A 53 -0.22 3.60 3.01
CA GLN A 53 0.85 4.10 3.87
C GLN A 53 1.13 3.08 4.98
N ILE A 54 2.42 2.85 5.25
CA ILE A 54 2.91 2.07 6.38
C ILE A 54 3.75 2.97 7.28
N THR A 55 3.77 2.66 8.57
CA THR A 55 4.66 3.32 9.52
C THR A 55 5.81 2.40 9.82
N VAL A 56 7.04 2.92 9.71
CA VAL A 56 8.26 2.21 10.11
C VAL A 56 8.76 2.83 11.41
N SER A 57 9.15 1.99 12.35
CA SER A 57 9.85 2.40 13.56
C SER A 57 11.16 1.64 13.71
N ALA A 58 12.13 2.30 14.34
CA ALA A 58 13.46 1.76 14.56
C ALA A 58 13.78 1.77 16.06
N SER A 59 14.45 0.72 16.52
CA SER A 59 14.99 0.64 17.88
C SER A 59 16.47 0.29 17.82
N GLY A 60 17.31 1.14 18.40
CA GLY A 60 18.76 0.91 18.48
C GLY A 60 19.08 -0.31 19.35
N VAL A 61 20.15 -1.01 18.99
CA VAL A 61 20.65 -2.18 19.71
C VAL A 61 21.94 -1.82 20.44
N ASN A 62 22.03 -2.21 21.71
CA ASN A 62 23.23 -2.00 22.52
C ASN A 62 24.41 -2.78 21.93
N LYS A 63 25.60 -2.19 22.02
CA LYS A 63 26.87 -2.81 21.66
C LYS A 63 27.91 -2.64 22.76
N VAL A 64 28.93 -3.49 22.73
CA VAL A 64 30.17 -3.24 23.47
C VAL A 64 31.00 -2.21 22.69
N TYR A 65 31.69 -1.33 23.41
CA TYR A 65 32.55 -0.32 22.81
C TYR A 65 33.67 -0.97 21.98
N ASP A 66 33.76 -0.60 20.71
CA ASP A 66 34.74 -1.10 19.74
C ASP A 66 35.50 0.05 19.03
N GLY A 67 35.31 1.29 19.50
CA GLY A 67 35.92 2.47 18.88
C GLY A 67 35.21 2.99 17.62
N SER A 68 34.13 2.37 17.17
CA SER A 68 33.35 2.75 15.98
C SER A 68 31.96 3.26 16.32
N THR A 69 31.43 4.17 15.50
CA THR A 69 30.03 4.63 15.55
C THR A 69 29.06 3.64 14.90
N ALA A 70 29.53 2.58 14.24
CA ALA A 70 28.66 1.58 13.62
C ALA A 70 27.69 0.99 14.64
N ALA A 71 26.40 0.97 14.30
CA ALA A 71 25.34 0.47 15.16
C ALA A 71 24.51 -0.59 14.44
N SER A 72 23.63 -1.24 15.20
CA SER A 72 22.55 -2.05 14.66
C SER A 72 21.22 -1.49 15.17
N ALA A 73 20.19 -1.58 14.34
CA ALA A 73 18.84 -1.20 14.71
C ALA A 73 17.86 -2.29 14.25
N LYS A 74 16.84 -2.55 15.08
CA LYS A 74 15.70 -3.36 14.69
C LYS A 74 14.68 -2.46 14.00
N LEU A 75 14.32 -2.79 12.76
CA LEU A 75 13.24 -2.13 12.05
C LEU A 75 11.97 -2.97 12.17
N VAL A 76 10.86 -2.30 12.46
CA VAL A 76 9.54 -2.90 12.43
C VAL A 76 8.60 -1.98 11.66
N SER A 77 7.60 -2.57 11.01
CA SER A 77 6.54 -1.82 10.35
C SER A 77 5.18 -2.26 10.85
N ALA A 78 4.23 -1.34 10.78
CA ALA A 78 2.82 -1.61 10.99
C ALA A 78 2.03 -1.32 9.72
N GLY A 79 1.00 -2.13 9.47
CA GLY A 79 0.05 -1.91 8.39
C GLY A 79 0.37 -2.59 7.06
N ILE A 80 1.37 -3.48 6.99
CA ILE A 80 1.53 -4.38 5.84
C ILE A 80 0.30 -5.29 5.75
N VAL A 81 -0.26 -5.44 4.55
CA VAL A 81 -1.41 -6.32 4.30
C VAL A 81 -0.92 -7.77 4.26
N SER A 82 -1.69 -8.69 4.84
CA SER A 82 -1.34 -10.12 4.84
C SER A 82 -1.14 -10.64 3.42
N GLY A 83 0.02 -11.28 3.18
CA GLY A 83 0.41 -11.81 1.87
C GLY A 83 1.19 -10.83 0.99
N ASP A 84 1.35 -9.56 1.40
CA ASP A 84 2.28 -8.65 0.73
C ASP A 84 3.72 -8.93 1.22
N ASP A 85 4.66 -8.94 0.27
CA ASP A 85 6.08 -9.12 0.56
C ASP A 85 6.75 -7.74 0.69
N VAL A 86 7.21 -7.43 1.90
CA VAL A 86 7.83 -6.15 2.24
C VAL A 86 9.06 -6.41 3.10
N SER A 87 10.22 -5.96 2.64
CA SER A 87 11.46 -5.97 3.40
C SER A 87 11.83 -4.55 3.84
N LEU A 88 12.38 -4.45 5.05
CA LEU A 88 12.88 -3.19 5.61
C LEU A 88 14.40 -3.30 5.75
N SER A 89 15.10 -2.27 5.30
CA SER A 89 16.55 -2.13 5.44
C SER A 89 16.89 -0.70 5.83
N GLY A 90 18.00 -0.52 6.54
CA GLY A 90 18.51 0.79 6.91
C GLY A 90 19.91 0.67 7.50
N THR A 91 20.66 1.76 7.47
CA THR A 91 21.99 1.86 8.10
C THR A 91 21.84 2.56 9.43
N ALA A 92 22.45 2.00 10.48
CA ALA A 92 22.39 2.56 11.83
C ALA A 92 23.76 3.04 12.31
N ALA A 93 23.80 4.20 12.96
CA ALA A 93 25.00 4.74 13.59
C ALA A 93 24.70 5.42 14.92
N PHE A 94 25.58 5.25 15.91
CA PHE A 94 25.61 6.07 17.11
C PHE A 94 26.07 7.49 16.77
N ALA A 95 25.57 8.48 17.51
CA ALA A 95 25.97 9.89 17.33
C ALA A 95 27.48 10.12 17.50
N ASP A 96 28.13 9.33 18.35
CA ASP A 96 29.58 9.32 18.55
C ASP A 96 30.03 7.95 19.08
N LYS A 97 31.33 7.68 19.04
CA LYS A 97 31.90 6.38 19.42
C LYS A 97 31.92 6.12 20.93
N ASN A 98 31.89 7.15 21.77
CA ASN A 98 32.25 7.02 23.19
C ASN A 98 31.20 6.21 23.95
N ALA A 99 31.62 5.37 24.90
CA ALA A 99 30.71 4.57 25.71
C ALA A 99 29.77 5.46 26.56
N GLY A 100 28.52 5.03 26.69
CA GLY A 100 27.51 5.74 27.49
C GLY A 100 26.13 5.09 27.40
N SER A 101 25.27 5.44 28.36
CA SER A 101 23.85 5.04 28.38
C SER A 101 23.00 6.02 27.58
N GLY A 102 21.89 5.55 26.99
CA GLY A 102 20.91 6.41 26.34
C GLY A 102 21.44 7.14 25.09
N LYS A 103 22.47 6.60 24.45
CA LYS A 103 23.03 7.20 23.23
C LYS A 103 22.01 7.15 22.09
N THR A 104 21.88 8.27 21.39
CA THR A 104 21.07 8.35 20.16
C THR A 104 21.67 7.48 19.06
N VAL A 105 20.80 6.72 18.39
CA VAL A 105 21.10 5.99 17.16
C VAL A 105 20.27 6.61 16.03
N SER A 106 20.94 7.06 14.98
CA SER A 106 20.30 7.50 13.74
C SER A 106 20.17 6.32 12.79
N VAL A 107 19.05 6.26 12.07
CA VAL A 107 18.81 5.28 11.01
C VAL A 107 18.44 6.01 9.73
N THR A 108 19.08 5.63 8.62
CA THR A 108 18.83 6.18 7.27
C THR A 108 18.65 5.06 6.25
#